data_AF-A0A3D4Z046-F1
#
_entry.id   AF-A0A3D4Z046-F1
#
_cell.length_a   1.000
_cell.length_b   1.000
_cell.length_c   1.000
_cell.angle_alpha   90.00
_cell.angle_beta   90.00
_cell.angle_gamma   90.00
#
_symmetry.space_group_name_H-M   'P 1'
#
loop_
_entity.id
_entity.type
_entity.pdbx_description
1 polymer ?
#
loop_
_entity_poly.entity_id
_entity_poly.type
_entity_poly.pdbx_seq_one_letter_code
_entity_poly.pdbx_strand_id
1 'polypeptide(L)'
;MKFLAGDFYKKSLASPPIFFQSETMTPPSVHETAGQIAMLSHELPWVGRLLYGVLEKAILALRSGRAPRTLGLAAMIVEGEGLRQSLAEIIAETQDAGGRFDDQTREMADEALAEQQQLLERELTFWKNFSDQAQNFLRRLALLADQEKPSSLALNSLNDAWEEIERLSLGSAPIR
;
A
#
# COMPACT_ATOMS: atom_id res chain seq x y z
N MET A 1 -21.29 12.17 -3.17
CA MET A 1 -22.18 11.06 -3.57
C MET A 1 -22.41 10.17 -2.36
N LYS A 2 -23.67 9.90 -1.99
CA LYS A 2 -24.05 9.08 -0.84
C LYS A 2 -24.37 7.65 -1.31
N PHE A 3 -23.86 6.64 -0.60
CA PHE A 3 -24.17 5.24 -0.81
C PHE A 3 -25.64 4.93 -0.47
N LEU A 4 -26.33 4.23 -1.36
CA LEU A 4 -27.64 3.62 -1.13
C LEU A 4 -27.51 2.11 -1.37
N ALA A 5 -27.25 1.36 -0.30
CA ALA A 5 -27.20 -0.12 -0.31
C ALA A 5 -28.39 -0.74 0.43
N GLY A 6 -29.57 -0.08 0.37
CA GLY A 6 -30.73 -0.45 1.20
C GLY A 6 -31.83 -1.27 0.52
N ASP A 7 -31.97 -1.21 -0.81
CA ASP A 7 -33.26 -1.57 -1.43
C ASP A 7 -33.25 -2.79 -2.37
N PHE A 8 -32.15 -3.54 -2.47
CA PHE A 8 -32.08 -4.65 -3.43
C PHE A 8 -32.64 -6.00 -2.95
N TYR A 9 -32.98 -6.15 -1.66
CA TYR A 9 -33.23 -7.49 -1.08
C TYR A 9 -34.71 -7.90 -0.90
N LYS A 10 -35.69 -7.20 -1.46
CA LYS A 10 -37.11 -7.53 -1.23
C LYS A 10 -37.95 -7.96 -2.44
N LYS A 11 -37.37 -8.19 -3.61
CA LYS A 11 -38.12 -8.71 -4.77
C LYS A 11 -37.31 -9.70 -5.59
N SER A 12 -37.17 -10.93 -5.13
CA SER A 12 -36.94 -12.08 -6.02
C SER A 12 -37.16 -13.40 -5.28
N LEU A 13 -38.41 -13.67 -4.89
CA LEU A 13 -38.87 -15.01 -4.52
C LEU A 13 -39.87 -15.45 -5.59
N ALA A 14 -39.38 -15.77 -6.78
CA ALA A 14 -40.05 -16.59 -7.81
C ALA A 14 -39.22 -16.59 -9.10
N SER A 15 -38.10 -17.33 -9.13
CA SER A 15 -37.45 -17.72 -10.39
C SER A 15 -36.91 -19.15 -10.25
N PRO A 16 -37.05 -20.01 -11.27
CA PRO A 16 -36.53 -21.38 -11.25
C PRO A 16 -35.00 -21.37 -11.13
N PRO A 17 -34.35 -22.50 -10.74
CA PRO A 17 -32.91 -22.53 -10.58
C PRO A 17 -32.25 -22.26 -11.93
N ILE A 18 -31.67 -21.06 -12.05
CA ILE A 18 -30.72 -20.76 -13.10
C ILE A 18 -29.50 -21.60 -12.75
N PHE A 19 -29.28 -22.67 -13.51
CA PHE A 19 -27.97 -23.29 -13.60
C PHE A 19 -27.04 -22.19 -14.12
N PHE A 20 -26.29 -21.55 -13.22
CA PHE A 20 -25.13 -20.76 -13.60
C PHE A 20 -24.17 -21.74 -14.27
N GLN A 21 -24.20 -21.77 -15.61
CA GLN A 21 -23.04 -22.19 -16.37
C GLN A 21 -21.91 -21.30 -15.87
N SER A 22 -20.97 -21.91 -15.16
CA SER A 22 -19.69 -21.27 -14.87
C SER A 22 -19.11 -20.87 -16.22
N GLU A 23 -19.18 -19.59 -16.56
CA GLU A 23 -18.32 -19.04 -17.59
C GLU A 23 -16.92 -19.48 -17.19
N THR A 24 -16.33 -20.37 -17.99
CA THR A 24 -14.93 -20.72 -17.88
C THR A 24 -14.18 -19.43 -18.19
N MET A 25 -13.92 -18.63 -17.16
CA MET A 25 -12.98 -17.52 -17.26
C MET A 25 -11.67 -18.16 -17.72
N THR A 26 -11.36 -17.98 -19.00
CA THR A 26 -10.05 -18.32 -19.52
C THR A 26 -9.03 -17.55 -18.69
N PRO A 27 -8.03 -18.22 -18.10
CA PRO A 27 -7.01 -17.53 -17.32
C PRO A 27 -6.34 -16.45 -18.20
N PRO A 28 -6.02 -15.28 -17.63
CA PRO A 28 -5.41 -14.18 -18.38
C PRO A 28 -4.12 -14.67 -19.04
N SER A 29 -3.85 -14.23 -20.26
CA SER A 29 -2.62 -14.56 -20.97
C SER A 29 -1.39 -13.94 -20.29
N VAL A 30 -0.19 -14.47 -20.58
CA VAL A 30 1.08 -13.92 -20.07
C VAL A 30 1.21 -12.43 -20.36
N HIS A 31 0.76 -11.99 -21.54
CA HIS A 31 0.83 -10.58 -21.92
C HIS A 31 -0.12 -9.70 -21.09
N GLU A 32 -1.33 -10.21 -20.78
CA GLU A 32 -2.29 -9.50 -19.91
C GLU A 32 -1.78 -9.43 -18.48
N THR A 33 -1.25 -10.54 -17.94
CA THR A 33 -0.63 -10.58 -16.61
C THR A 33 0.57 -9.63 -16.53
N ALA A 34 1.44 -9.61 -17.54
CA ALA A 34 2.57 -8.67 -17.61
C ALA A 34 2.10 -7.21 -17.67
N GLY A 35 1.02 -6.92 -18.41
CA GLY A 35 0.39 -5.60 -18.45
C GLY A 35 -0.15 -5.16 -17.09
N GLN A 36 -0.79 -6.08 -16.36
CA GLN A 36 -1.27 -5.82 -15.00
C GLN A 36 -0.11 -5.54 -14.03
N ILE A 37 0.96 -6.34 -14.07
CA ILE A 37 2.17 -6.13 -13.27
C ILE A 37 2.76 -4.75 -13.57
N ALA A 38 2.93 -4.38 -14.84
CA ALA A 38 3.49 -3.08 -15.22
C ALA A 38 2.65 -1.89 -14.71
N MET A 39 1.33 -2.01 -14.76
CA MET A 39 0.42 -1.01 -14.21
C MET A 39 0.59 -0.89 -12.69
N LEU A 40 0.56 -1.99 -11.95
CA LEU A 40 0.68 -1.99 -10.49
C LEU A 40 2.07 -1.53 -10.04
N SER A 41 3.13 -1.92 -10.75
CA SER A 41 4.50 -1.43 -10.53
C SER A 41 4.63 0.08 -10.75
N HIS A 42 3.79 0.69 -11.59
CA HIS A 42 3.72 2.16 -11.67
C HIS A 42 3.00 2.77 -10.46
N GLU A 43 1.92 2.14 -9.97
CA GLU A 43 1.14 2.69 -8.86
C GLU A 43 1.84 2.60 -7.50
N LEU A 44 2.60 1.52 -7.27
CA LEU A 44 3.37 1.30 -6.03
C LEU A 44 4.25 2.51 -5.63
N PRO A 45 5.16 3.02 -6.49
CA PRO A 45 5.94 4.22 -6.22
C PRO A 45 5.11 5.47 -5.99
N TRP A 46 4.00 5.63 -6.70
CA TRP A 46 3.18 6.81 -6.59
C TRP A 46 2.48 6.88 -5.22
N VAL A 47 1.79 5.80 -4.81
CA VAL A 47 1.14 5.73 -3.49
C VAL A 47 2.18 5.80 -2.38
N GLY A 48 3.32 5.12 -2.55
CA GLY A 48 4.43 5.15 -1.60
C GLY A 48 4.98 6.56 -1.35
N ARG A 49 5.15 7.37 -2.41
CA ARG A 49 5.60 8.77 -2.28
C ARG A 49 4.58 9.65 -1.60
N LEU A 50 3.28 9.45 -1.87
CA LEU A 50 2.22 10.19 -1.18
C LEU A 50 2.25 9.88 0.31
N LEU A 51 2.34 8.59 0.67
CA LEU A 51 2.45 8.17 2.06
C LEU A 51 3.68 8.80 2.72
N TYR A 52 4.85 8.71 2.10
CA TYR A 52 6.07 9.36 2.60
C TYR A 52 5.86 10.85 2.87
N GLY A 53 5.26 11.58 1.93
CA GLY A 53 5.01 13.02 2.07
C GLY A 53 4.05 13.37 3.22
N VAL A 54 3.09 12.51 3.54
CA VAL A 54 2.22 12.69 4.73
C VAL A 54 3.03 12.49 6.02
N LEU A 55 3.86 11.45 6.08
CA LEU A 55 4.68 11.17 7.25
C LEU A 55 5.73 12.27 7.48
N GLU A 56 6.35 12.77 6.41
CA GLU A 56 7.30 13.88 6.44
C GLU A 56 6.66 15.16 6.98
N LYS A 57 5.45 15.51 6.50
CA LYS A 57 4.71 16.67 7.01
C LYS A 57 4.41 16.53 8.51
N ALA A 58 4.03 15.33 8.96
CA ALA A 58 3.72 15.08 10.36
C ALA A 58 4.97 15.27 11.26
N ILE A 59 6.13 14.74 10.88
CA ILE A 59 7.35 14.90 11.68
C ILE A 59 7.86 16.35 11.69
N LEU A 60 7.81 17.04 10.54
CA LEU A 60 8.19 18.45 10.46
C LEU A 60 7.26 19.34 11.29
N ALA A 61 5.96 19.06 11.27
CA ALA A 61 4.99 19.76 12.09
C ALA A 61 5.29 19.58 13.58
N LEU A 62 5.58 18.37 14.04
CA LEU A 62 5.93 18.10 15.45
C LEU A 62 7.25 18.77 15.87
N ARG A 63 8.25 18.81 14.99
CA ARG A 63 9.52 19.52 15.23
C ARG A 63 9.36 21.03 15.40
N SER A 64 8.25 21.61 14.95
CA SER A 64 7.95 23.04 15.16
C SER A 64 7.64 23.41 16.63
N GLY A 65 7.47 22.41 17.51
CA GLY A 65 7.17 22.61 18.93
C GLY A 65 5.72 22.98 19.23
N ARG A 66 4.84 22.99 18.22
CA ARG A 66 3.40 23.24 18.38
C ARG A 66 2.68 21.99 18.88
N ALA A 67 1.56 22.18 19.57
CA ALA A 67 0.77 21.08 20.09
C ALA A 67 0.22 20.20 18.94
N PRO A 68 0.37 18.87 18.98
CA PRO A 68 -0.14 17.93 17.97
C PRO A 68 -1.57 18.20 17.50
N ARG A 69 -2.46 18.53 18.44
CA ARG A 69 -3.86 18.86 18.16
C ARG A 69 -4.03 20.09 17.27
N THR A 70 -3.21 21.12 17.49
CA THR A 70 -3.24 22.36 16.68
C THR A 70 -2.66 22.18 15.29
N LEU A 71 -1.87 21.13 15.09
CA LEU A 71 -1.26 20.77 13.80
C LEU A 71 -2.17 19.89 12.93
N GLY A 72 -3.34 19.50 13.45
CA GLY A 72 -4.23 18.58 12.73
C GLY A 72 -3.65 17.18 12.58
N LEU A 73 -2.80 16.73 13.53
CA LEU A 73 -2.09 15.46 13.43
C LEU A 73 -3.05 14.27 13.26
N ALA A 74 -4.22 14.31 13.90
CA ALA A 74 -5.26 13.29 13.73
C ALA A 74 -5.72 13.14 12.26
N ALA A 75 -5.85 14.25 11.52
CA ALA A 75 -6.23 14.19 10.11
C ALA A 75 -5.11 13.60 9.24
N MET A 76 -3.84 13.96 9.52
CA MET A 76 -2.69 13.39 8.83
C MET A 76 -2.54 11.89 9.08
N ILE A 77 -2.84 11.43 10.30
CA ILE A 77 -2.84 10.00 10.62
C ILE A 77 -3.91 9.27 9.80
N VAL A 78 -5.12 9.80 9.73
CA VAL A 78 -6.21 9.19 8.94
C VAL A 78 -5.85 9.13 7.45
N GLU A 79 -5.30 10.20 6.90
CA GLU A 79 -4.83 10.24 5.51
C GLU A 79 -3.70 9.22 5.28
N GLY A 80 -2.71 9.19 6.17
CA GLY A 80 -1.59 8.25 6.10
C GLY A 80 -2.05 6.80 6.17
N GLU A 81 -3.02 6.47 7.03
CA GLU A 81 -3.53 5.10 7.11
C GLU A 81 -4.36 4.69 5.89
N GLY A 82 -5.09 5.62 5.28
CA GLY A 82 -5.75 5.39 4.00
C GLY A 82 -4.74 5.05 2.91
N LEU A 83 -3.67 5.84 2.77
CA LEU A 83 -2.62 5.61 1.78
C LEU A 83 -1.85 4.31 2.04
N ARG A 84 -1.55 3.99 3.30
CA ARG A 84 -0.92 2.72 3.69
C ARG A 84 -1.80 1.52 3.34
N GLN A 85 -3.12 1.63 3.54
CA GLN A 85 -4.05 0.58 3.15
C GLN A 85 -4.08 0.38 1.64
N SER A 86 -4.19 1.45 0.85
CA SER A 86 -4.12 1.37 -0.61
C SER A 86 -2.79 0.77 -1.09
N LEU A 87 -1.67 1.13 -0.46
CA LEU A 87 -0.37 0.55 -0.77
C LEU A 87 -0.35 -0.96 -0.49
N ALA A 88 -0.93 -1.40 0.63
CA ALA A 88 -1.02 -2.82 0.98
C ALA A 88 -1.90 -3.62 0.01
N GLU A 89 -3.00 -3.03 -0.48
CA GLU A 89 -3.88 -3.62 -1.49
C GLU A 89 -3.14 -3.82 -2.82
N ILE A 90 -2.43 -2.79 -3.30
CA ILE A 90 -1.61 -2.89 -4.53
C ILE A 90 -0.52 -3.95 -4.36
N ILE A 91 0.19 -3.96 -3.23
CA ILE A 91 1.22 -4.97 -2.92
C ILE A 91 0.66 -6.40 -2.98
N ALA A 92 -0.55 -6.61 -2.47
CA ALA A 92 -1.20 -7.93 -2.50
C ALA A 92 -1.61 -8.32 -3.91
N GLU A 93 -2.17 -7.38 -4.69
CA GLU A 93 -2.56 -7.63 -6.08
C GLU A 93 -1.34 -7.91 -6.97
N THR A 94 -0.24 -7.16 -6.79
CA THR A 94 1.01 -7.39 -7.53
C THR A 94 1.62 -8.75 -7.20
N GLN A 95 1.54 -9.21 -5.95
CA GLN A 95 2.01 -10.55 -5.58
C GLN A 95 1.18 -11.65 -6.24
N ASP A 96 -0.14 -11.50 -6.25
CA ASP A 96 -1.05 -12.44 -6.88
C ASP A 96 -0.84 -12.49 -8.40
N ALA A 97 -0.66 -11.33 -9.04
CA ALA A 97 -0.29 -11.25 -10.45
C ALA A 97 1.10 -11.85 -10.73
N GLY A 98 2.07 -11.61 -9.85
CA GLY A 98 3.41 -12.20 -9.92
C GLY A 98 3.37 -13.73 -9.85
N GLY A 99 2.61 -14.31 -8.92
CA GLY A 99 2.44 -15.77 -8.84
C GLY A 99 1.83 -16.36 -10.11
N ARG A 100 0.82 -15.71 -10.70
CA ARG A 100 0.28 -16.10 -12.01
C ARG A 100 1.33 -16.02 -13.11
N PHE A 101 2.14 -14.97 -13.11
CA PHE A 101 3.22 -14.80 -14.07
C PHE A 101 4.25 -15.92 -13.94
N ASP A 102 4.70 -16.25 -12.73
CA ASP A 102 5.63 -17.35 -12.46
C ASP A 102 5.12 -18.69 -13.00
N ASP A 103 3.85 -19.01 -12.73
CA ASP A 103 3.25 -20.27 -13.18
C ASP A 103 3.23 -20.36 -14.72
N GLN A 104 2.94 -19.25 -15.40
CA GLN A 104 2.90 -19.19 -16.86
C GLN A 104 4.30 -19.11 -17.50
N THR A 105 5.26 -18.47 -16.84
CA THR A 105 6.63 -18.28 -17.36
C THR A 105 7.53 -19.49 -17.12
N ARG A 106 7.29 -20.26 -16.05
CA ARG A 106 7.96 -21.56 -15.81
C ARG A 106 7.69 -22.56 -16.94
N GLU A 107 6.58 -22.42 -17.66
CA GLU A 107 6.30 -23.21 -18.87
C GLU A 107 7.10 -22.74 -20.11
N MET A 108 7.62 -21.51 -20.11
CA MET A 108 8.22 -20.86 -21.28
C MET A 108 9.77 -20.78 -21.27
N ALA A 109 10.42 -21.01 -20.12
CA ALA A 109 11.89 -21.13 -19.95
C ALA A 109 12.74 -20.00 -20.61
N ASP A 110 12.45 -18.74 -20.26
CA ASP A 110 13.14 -17.55 -20.80
C ASP A 110 13.94 -16.81 -19.70
N GLU A 111 15.21 -16.48 -19.98
CA GLU A 111 16.09 -15.72 -19.09
C GLU A 111 15.58 -14.28 -18.83
N ALA A 112 14.94 -13.65 -19.82
CA ALA A 112 14.39 -12.30 -19.66
C ALA A 112 13.22 -12.26 -18.66
N LEU A 113 12.43 -13.34 -18.60
CA LEU A 113 11.32 -13.47 -17.64
C LEU A 113 11.86 -13.64 -16.21
N ALA A 114 12.96 -14.38 -16.05
CA ALA A 114 13.63 -14.54 -14.76
C ALA A 114 14.20 -13.21 -14.22
N GLU A 115 14.81 -12.38 -15.09
CA GLU A 115 15.28 -11.04 -14.69
C GLU A 115 14.12 -10.12 -14.26
N GLN A 116 13.01 -10.11 -15.01
CA GLN A 116 11.82 -9.33 -14.64
C GLN A 116 11.23 -9.78 -13.30
N GLN A 117 11.21 -11.08 -13.04
CA GLN A 117 10.74 -11.62 -11.78
C GLN A 117 11.61 -11.18 -10.59
N GLN A 118 12.93 -11.23 -10.73
CA GLN A 118 13.84 -10.76 -9.67
C GLN A 118 13.66 -9.27 -9.37
N LEU A 119 13.44 -8.45 -10.40
CA LEU A 119 13.14 -7.03 -10.22
C LEU A 119 11.84 -6.82 -9.46
N LEU A 120 10.77 -7.55 -9.83
CA LEU A 120 9.48 -7.49 -9.16
C LEU A 120 9.58 -7.90 -7.68
N GLU A 121 10.27 -9.00 -7.38
CA GLU A 121 10.49 -9.48 -6.01
C GLU A 121 11.23 -8.44 -5.15
N ARG A 122 12.24 -7.79 -5.74
CA ARG A 122 13.00 -6.73 -5.07
C ARG A 122 12.11 -5.52 -4.77
N GLU A 123 11.32 -5.07 -5.74
CA GLU A 123 10.38 -3.96 -5.54
C GLU A 123 9.32 -4.28 -4.48
N LEU A 124 8.72 -5.46 -4.54
CA LEU A 124 7.73 -5.91 -3.57
C LEU A 124 8.31 -5.97 -2.15
N THR A 125 9.52 -6.49 -2.01
CA THR A 125 10.21 -6.55 -0.72
C THR A 125 10.43 -5.15 -0.15
N PHE A 126 10.85 -4.20 -1.00
CA PHE A 126 11.01 -2.81 -0.61
C PHE A 126 9.69 -2.21 -0.11
N TRP A 127 8.60 -2.31 -0.90
CA TRP A 127 7.32 -1.69 -0.57
C TRP A 127 6.63 -2.32 0.64
N LYS A 128 6.82 -3.62 0.87
CA LYS A 128 6.39 -4.28 2.12
C LYS A 128 7.10 -3.68 3.33
N ASN A 129 8.43 -3.64 3.30
CA ASN A 129 9.23 -3.09 4.40
C ASN A 129 8.86 -1.62 4.66
N PHE A 130 8.67 -0.83 3.60
CA PHE A 130 8.23 0.55 3.71
C PHE A 130 6.83 0.67 4.34
N SER A 131 5.87 -0.13 3.90
CA SER A 131 4.50 -0.16 4.43
C SER A 131 4.46 -0.52 5.91
N ASP A 132 5.25 -1.52 6.33
CA ASP A 132 5.35 -1.95 7.72
C ASP A 132 5.95 -0.86 8.62
N GLN A 133 6.99 -0.18 8.15
CA GLN A 133 7.59 0.93 8.91
C GLN A 133 6.69 2.16 8.96
N ALA A 134 5.99 2.47 7.88
CA ALA A 134 4.95 3.49 7.87
C ALA A 134 3.86 3.19 8.90
N GLN A 135 3.43 1.93 9.02
CA GLN A 135 2.46 1.52 10.04
C GLN A 135 2.98 1.73 11.47
N ASN A 136 4.22 1.34 11.74
CA ASN A 136 4.85 1.55 13.04
C ASN A 136 4.91 3.04 13.39
N PHE A 137 5.31 3.87 12.43
CA PHE A 137 5.37 5.32 12.59
C PHE A 137 3.98 5.93 12.83
N LEU A 138 2.96 5.55 12.07
CA LEU A 138 1.58 6.03 12.24
C LEU A 138 1.01 5.64 13.60
N ARG A 139 1.27 4.43 14.09
CA ARG A 139 0.90 4.01 15.46
C ARG A 139 1.55 4.89 16.53
N ARG A 140 2.83 5.24 16.37
CA ARG A 140 3.53 6.14 17.31
C ARG A 140 2.97 7.56 17.26
N LEU A 141 2.64 8.07 16.07
CA LEU A 141 1.95 9.36 15.92
C LEU A 141 0.58 9.37 16.61
N ALA A 142 -0.19 8.28 16.51
CA ALA A 142 -1.49 8.17 17.15
C ALA A 142 -1.41 8.31 18.68
N LEU A 143 -0.36 7.78 19.31
CA LEU A 143 -0.13 7.95 20.75
C LEU A 143 0.15 9.41 21.16
N LEU A 144 0.60 10.24 20.21
CA LEU A 144 0.92 11.65 20.41
C LEU A 144 -0.21 12.61 20.02
N ALA A 145 -1.17 12.17 19.20
CA ALA A 145 -2.17 13.04 18.58
C ALA A 145 -3.00 13.86 19.57
N ASP A 146 -3.30 13.29 20.73
CA ASP A 146 -4.12 13.92 21.77
C ASP A 146 -3.29 14.56 22.90
N GLN A 147 -1.96 14.51 22.83
CA GLN A 147 -1.10 15.08 23.87
C GLN A 147 -0.92 16.60 23.65
N GLU A 148 -1.07 17.39 24.71
CA GLU A 148 -0.74 18.82 24.65
C GLU A 148 0.78 19.06 24.61
N LYS A 149 1.54 18.21 25.31
CA LYS A 149 3.00 18.24 25.36
C LYS A 149 3.56 16.81 25.31
N PRO A 150 4.06 16.37 24.15
CA PRO A 150 4.78 15.12 24.02
C PRO A 150 5.98 15.04 24.96
N SER A 151 6.20 13.89 25.59
CA SER A 151 7.45 13.66 26.34
C SER A 151 8.65 13.57 25.39
N SER A 152 9.85 13.94 25.87
CA SER A 152 11.08 13.82 25.09
C SER A 152 11.35 12.37 24.66
N LEU A 153 11.02 11.39 25.51
CA LEU A 153 11.17 9.97 25.20
C LEU A 153 10.25 9.53 24.06
N ALA A 154 9.01 10.03 24.03
CA ALA A 154 8.09 9.73 22.94
C ALA A 154 8.49 10.40 21.62
N LEU A 155 9.06 11.62 21.67
CA LEU A 155 9.61 12.29 20.49
C LEU A 155 10.87 11.60 19.95
N ASN A 156 11.75 11.11 20.82
CA ASN A 156 12.92 10.32 20.40
C ASN A 156 12.49 9.03 19.73
N SER A 157 11.58 8.28 20.36
CA SER A 157 10.99 7.06 19.79
C SER A 157 10.34 7.30 18.41
N LEU A 158 9.71 8.46 18.19
CA LEU A 158 9.16 8.83 16.89
C LEU A 158 10.26 9.16 15.87
N ASN A 159 11.31 9.90 16.28
CA ASN A 159 12.44 10.21 15.42
C ASN A 159 13.17 8.93 14.98
N ASP A 160 13.37 7.95 15.87
CA ASP A 160 13.97 6.67 15.51
C ASP A 160 13.18 5.96 14.40
N ALA A 161 11.84 5.96 14.52
CA ALA A 161 10.96 5.37 13.51
C ALA A 161 10.98 6.16 12.18
N TRP A 162 11.16 7.49 12.24
CA TRP A 162 11.34 8.31 11.05
C TRP A 162 12.66 8.03 10.35
N GLU A 163 13.76 7.91 11.09
CA GLU A 163 15.08 7.59 10.54
C GLU A 163 15.11 6.23 9.83
N GLU A 164 14.34 5.25 10.33
CA GLU A 164 14.15 3.96 9.64
C GLU A 164 13.44 4.12 8.29
N ILE A 165 12.40 4.96 8.23
CA ILE A 165 11.69 5.28 6.98
C ILE A 165 12.61 6.03 6.00
N GLU A 166 13.36 7.03 6.47
CA GLU A 166 14.33 7.76 5.65
C GLU A 166 15.43 6.84 5.11
N ARG A 167 15.91 5.90 5.93
CA ARG A 167 16.92 4.94 5.48
C ARG A 167 16.41 4.06 4.35
N LEU A 168 15.15 3.62 4.43
CA LEU A 168 14.52 2.87 3.35
C LEU A 168 14.37 3.74 2.09
N SER A 169 13.85 4.97 2.22
CA SER A 169 13.62 5.85 1.06
C SER A 169 14.91 6.33 0.37
N LEU A 170 16.00 6.51 1.11
CA LEU A 170 17.32 6.87 0.57
C LEU A 170 18.09 5.65 0.02
N GLY A 171 17.82 4.45 0.56
CA GLY A 171 18.37 3.19 0.06
C GLY A 171 17.77 2.74 -1.28
N SER A 172 16.59 3.26 -1.63
CA SER A 172 15.91 3.01 -2.91
C SER A 172 16.26 4.06 -3.98
N ALA A 173 17.55 4.24 -4.29
CA ALA A 173 17.90 4.93 -5.53
C ALA A 173 17.14 4.23 -6.68
N PRO A 174 16.36 4.97 -7.50
CA PRO A 174 15.58 4.34 -8.56
C PRO A 174 16.54 3.58 -9.48
N ILE A 175 16.20 2.33 -9.78
CA ILE A 175 16.79 1.63 -10.91
C ILE A 175 16.34 2.44 -12.13
N ARG A 176 17.23 3.30 -12.61
CA ARG A 176 17.08 4.04 -13.87
C ARG A 176 17.39 3.13 -15.04
#